data_AF-A0A4R8GZW8-F1
#
_entry.id   AF-A0A4R8GZW8-F1
#
_cell.length_a   1.000
_cell.length_b   1.000
_cell.length_c   1.000
_cell.angle_alpha   90.00
_cell.angle_beta   90.00
_cell.angle_gamma   90.00
#
_symmetry.space_group_name_H-M   'P 1'
#
loop_
_entity.id
_entity.type
_entity.pdbx_description
1 polymer ?
#
loop_
_entity_poly.entity_id
_entity_poly.type
_entity_poly.pdbx_seq_one_letter_code
_entity_poly.pdbx_strand_id
1 'polypeptide(L)'
;MSFDINSTNNYDEIMDQQFNLLQDMINLSDYVIYQEYEDLELLETGMDLLKKMIKVNKLNYHLVDNFAEEREVKFIKRQYHSYSLDLLDKIGEEIRNLQIILEDISEVYNNFDSIDEDLKIEAMNTIETIATYNLRDYENTIKNTFKGSL
;
A
#
# COMPACT_ATOMS: atom_id res chain seq x y z
N MET A 1 5.68 2.41 -22.03
CA MET A 1 6.10 1.11 -21.49
C MET A 1 4.85 0.39 -21.02
N SER A 2 4.48 -0.64 -21.75
CA SER A 2 3.32 -1.50 -21.52
C SER A 2 3.63 -2.48 -20.39
N PHE A 3 2.75 -2.53 -19.38
CA PHE A 3 2.75 -3.62 -18.41
C PHE A 3 2.26 -4.87 -19.14
N ASP A 4 3.15 -5.84 -19.38
CA ASP A 4 2.77 -7.19 -19.76
C ASP A 4 2.09 -7.86 -18.57
N ILE A 5 0.77 -7.66 -18.47
CA ILE A 5 -0.11 -8.58 -17.78
C ILE A 5 -0.16 -9.82 -18.68
N ASN A 6 0.78 -10.74 -18.47
CA ASN A 6 0.72 -12.07 -19.07
C ASN A 6 -0.50 -12.79 -18.47
N SER A 7 -1.67 -12.56 -19.07
CA SER A 7 -2.83 -13.44 -19.18
C SER A 7 -3.05 -14.49 -18.08
N THR A 8 -3.09 -14.12 -16.81
CA THR A 8 -3.72 -14.94 -15.77
C THR A 8 -5.06 -14.33 -15.41
N ASN A 9 -6.09 -14.71 -16.18
CA ASN A 9 -7.50 -14.50 -15.85
C ASN A 9 -7.96 -15.35 -14.64
N ASN A 10 -7.02 -15.92 -13.87
CA ASN A 10 -7.34 -16.79 -12.75
C ASN A 10 -7.46 -15.95 -11.48
N TYR A 11 -8.70 -15.75 -11.04
CA TYR A 11 -9.06 -15.05 -9.82
C TYR A 11 -8.25 -15.52 -8.61
N ASP A 12 -8.09 -16.84 -8.45
CA ASP A 12 -7.39 -17.43 -7.29
C ASP A 12 -5.90 -17.02 -7.26
N GLU A 13 -5.24 -17.00 -8.41
CA GLU A 13 -3.82 -16.60 -8.49
C GLU A 13 -3.64 -15.10 -8.19
N ILE A 14 -4.57 -14.26 -8.62
CA ILE A 14 -4.57 -12.82 -8.31
C ILE A 14 -4.77 -12.61 -6.81
N MET A 15 -5.66 -13.38 -6.20
CA MET A 15 -5.89 -13.33 -4.76
C MET A 15 -4.68 -13.81 -3.96
N ASP A 16 -4.01 -14.88 -4.38
CA ASP A 16 -2.77 -15.37 -3.75
C ASP A 16 -1.65 -14.31 -3.83
N GLN A 17 -1.51 -13.66 -4.99
CA GLN A 17 -0.56 -12.56 -5.17
C GLN A 17 -0.89 -11.38 -4.23
N GLN A 18 -2.15 -10.98 -4.16
CA GLN A 18 -2.59 -9.90 -3.27
C GLN A 18 -2.30 -10.25 -1.80
N PHE A 19 -2.60 -11.48 -1.37
CA PHE A 19 -2.36 -11.92 0.00
C PHE A 19 -0.88 -11.86 0.37
N ASN A 20 0.01 -12.37 -0.49
CA ASN A 20 1.45 -12.31 -0.26
C ASN A 20 1.96 -10.87 -0.19
N LEU A 21 1.46 -9.98 -1.06
CA LEU A 21 1.83 -8.57 -1.02
C LEU A 21 1.36 -7.87 0.26
N LEU A 22 0.17 -8.20 0.76
CA LEU A 22 -0.33 -7.67 2.03
C LEU A 22 0.55 -8.13 3.20
N GLN A 23 0.94 -9.40 3.24
CA GLN A 23 1.87 -9.91 4.25
C GLN A 23 3.21 -9.18 4.22
N ASP A 24 3.78 -9.00 3.03
CA ASP A 24 5.03 -8.24 2.87
C ASP A 24 4.89 -6.80 3.36
N MET A 25 3.77 -6.13 3.04
CA MET A 25 3.51 -4.75 3.49
C MET A 25 3.44 -4.66 5.03
N ILE A 26 2.78 -5.61 5.67
CA ILE A 26 2.69 -5.66 7.14
C ILE A 26 4.08 -5.84 7.74
N ASN A 27 4.86 -6.80 7.20
CA ASN A 27 6.22 -7.05 7.68
C ASN A 27 7.12 -5.82 7.53
N LEU A 28 7.07 -5.13 6.37
CA LEU A 28 7.83 -3.90 6.17
C LEU A 28 7.37 -2.77 7.09
N SER A 29 6.06 -2.65 7.35
CA SER A 29 5.54 -1.61 8.23
C SER A 29 5.95 -1.84 9.68
N ASP A 30 5.93 -3.09 10.13
CA ASP A 30 6.46 -3.50 11.44
C ASP A 30 7.95 -3.22 11.53
N TYR A 31 8.70 -3.54 10.47
CA TYR A 31 10.12 -3.28 10.37
C TYR A 31 10.44 -1.78 10.46
N VAL A 32 9.69 -0.92 9.77
CA VAL A 32 9.83 0.56 9.84
C VAL A 32 9.59 1.11 11.24
N ILE A 33 8.59 0.62 11.97
CA ILE A 33 8.15 1.22 13.24
C ILE A 33 9.03 0.80 14.43
N TYR A 34 9.53 -0.44 14.42
CA TYR A 34 10.13 -1.05 15.61
C TYR A 34 11.65 -1.20 15.56
N GLN A 35 12.30 -0.81 14.46
CA GLN A 35 13.76 -0.86 14.35
C GLN A 35 14.35 0.55 14.31
N GLU A 36 15.55 0.67 14.86
CA GLU A 36 16.38 1.86 14.69
C GLU A 36 17.16 1.74 13.37
N TYR A 37 16.95 2.67 12.45
CA TYR A 37 17.62 2.69 11.14
C TYR A 37 18.64 3.82 11.02
N GLU A 38 19.59 3.62 10.12
CA GLU A 38 20.21 4.74 9.42
C GLU A 38 19.19 5.36 8.44
N ASP A 39 19.16 6.70 8.35
CA ASP A 39 18.17 7.45 7.57
C ASP A 39 18.01 6.95 6.12
N LEU A 40 19.11 6.58 5.45
CA LEU A 40 19.08 6.05 4.08
C LEU A 40 18.38 4.69 3.97
N GLU A 41 18.56 3.82 4.96
CA GLU A 41 17.91 2.51 5.01
C GLU A 41 16.41 2.64 5.27
N LEU A 42 16.01 3.60 6.12
CA LEU A 42 14.61 3.93 6.33
C LEU A 42 13.94 4.43 5.05
N LEU A 43 14.62 5.33 4.30
CA LEU A 43 14.14 5.82 3.00
C LEU A 43 13.99 4.67 1.98
N GLU A 44 14.98 3.79 1.88
CA GLU A 44 14.94 2.63 0.99
C GLU A 44 13.77 1.68 1.32
N THR A 45 13.64 1.33 2.60
CA THR A 45 12.57 0.47 3.12
C THR A 45 11.20 1.09 2.89
N GLY A 46 11.07 2.40 3.12
CA GLY A 46 9.83 3.15 2.89
C GLY A 46 9.42 3.19 1.41
N MET A 47 10.37 3.37 0.49
CA MET A 47 10.10 3.28 -0.95
C MET A 47 9.57 1.90 -1.34
N ASP A 48 10.12 0.82 -0.77
CA ASP A 48 9.67 -0.54 -1.06
C ASP A 48 8.28 -0.84 -0.49
N LEU A 49 7.96 -0.32 0.70
CA LEU A 49 6.60 -0.32 1.25
C LEU A 49 5.62 0.37 0.29
N LEU A 50 5.92 1.60 -0.14
CA LEU A 50 5.08 2.37 -1.07
C LEU A 50 4.86 1.63 -2.40
N LYS A 51 5.91 1.05 -2.98
CA LYS A 51 5.80 0.24 -4.22
C LYS A 51 4.85 -0.95 -4.03
N LYS A 52 4.89 -1.63 -2.88
CA LYS A 52 3.98 -2.75 -2.61
C LYS A 52 2.54 -2.27 -2.40
N MET A 53 2.33 -1.16 -1.69
CA MET A 53 1.00 -0.54 -1.55
C MET A 53 0.37 -0.19 -2.91
N ILE A 54 1.17 0.39 -3.82
CA ILE A 54 0.72 0.70 -5.18
C ILE A 54 0.35 -0.58 -5.93
N LYS A 55 1.14 -1.66 -5.80
CA LYS A 55 0.84 -2.95 -6.44
C LYS A 55 -0.46 -3.55 -5.92
N VAL A 56 -0.69 -3.56 -4.60
CA VAL A 56 -1.95 -4.03 -4.00
C VAL A 56 -3.13 -3.23 -4.53
N ASN A 57 -3.03 -1.90 -4.57
CA ASN A 57 -4.11 -1.07 -5.09
C ASN A 57 -4.39 -1.31 -6.58
N LYS A 58 -3.36 -1.58 -7.41
CA LYS A 58 -3.56 -1.99 -8.80
C LYS A 58 -4.28 -3.34 -8.92
N LEU A 59 -3.97 -4.30 -8.05
CA LEU A 59 -4.69 -5.58 -7.99
C LEU A 59 -6.14 -5.35 -7.52
N ASN A 60 -6.38 -4.52 -6.51
CA ASN A 60 -7.72 -4.15 -6.05
C ASN A 60 -8.55 -3.56 -7.18
N TYR A 61 -7.97 -2.63 -7.95
CA TYR A 61 -8.62 -2.03 -9.11
C TYR A 61 -9.05 -3.11 -10.11
N HIS A 62 -8.12 -3.98 -10.50
CA HIS A 62 -8.40 -5.06 -11.45
C HIS A 62 -9.46 -6.03 -10.94
N LEU A 63 -9.39 -6.42 -9.67
CA LEU A 63 -10.36 -7.31 -9.02
C LEU A 63 -11.76 -6.70 -8.98
N VAL A 64 -11.89 -5.43 -8.64
CA VAL A 64 -13.18 -4.73 -8.60
C VAL A 64 -13.79 -4.62 -10.01
N ASP A 65 -12.97 -4.32 -11.01
CA ASP A 65 -13.40 -4.13 -12.40
C ASP A 65 -13.80 -5.45 -13.08
N ASN A 66 -13.10 -6.56 -12.78
CA ASN A 66 -13.25 -7.82 -13.52
C ASN A 66 -13.99 -8.92 -12.74
N PHE A 67 -14.02 -8.85 -11.40
CA PHE A 67 -14.55 -9.90 -10.53
C PHE A 67 -15.52 -9.33 -9.48
N ALA A 68 -16.33 -8.34 -9.87
CA ALA A 68 -17.20 -7.54 -8.99
C ALA A 68 -18.12 -8.34 -8.04
N GLU A 69 -18.49 -9.57 -8.42
CA GLU A 69 -19.41 -10.45 -7.68
C GLU A 69 -18.73 -11.35 -6.64
N GLU A 70 -17.40 -11.47 -6.70
CA GLU A 70 -16.64 -12.35 -5.81
C GLU A 70 -16.64 -11.85 -4.36
N ARG A 71 -16.54 -12.79 -3.42
CA ARG A 71 -16.71 -12.51 -1.97
C ARG A 71 -15.63 -11.56 -1.45
N GLU A 72 -14.40 -11.74 -1.89
CA GLU A 72 -13.24 -10.95 -1.46
C GLU A 72 -13.30 -9.55 -2.09
N VAL A 73 -13.89 -9.41 -3.28
CA VAL A 73 -14.15 -8.10 -3.90
C VAL A 73 -15.23 -7.32 -3.13
N LYS A 74 -16.23 -8.01 -2.57
CA LYS A 74 -17.17 -7.41 -1.62
C LYS A 74 -16.50 -6.97 -0.31
N PHE A 75 -15.38 -7.59 0.07
CA PHE A 75 -14.57 -7.11 1.19
C PHE A 75 -13.82 -5.82 0.84
N ILE A 76 -13.14 -5.77 -0.31
CA ILE A 76 -12.49 -4.56 -0.83
C ILE A 76 -13.49 -3.40 -0.89
N LYS A 77 -14.67 -3.61 -1.51
CA LYS A 77 -15.76 -2.62 -1.57
C LYS A 77 -16.14 -2.04 -0.20
N ARG A 78 -16.10 -2.85 0.86
CA ARG A 78 -16.44 -2.43 2.24
C ARG A 78 -15.37 -1.56 2.87
N GLN A 79 -14.08 -1.74 2.54
CA GLN A 79 -13.01 -0.87 3.03
C GLN A 79 -13.14 0.56 2.49
N TYR A 80 -13.75 0.72 1.32
CA TYR A 80 -13.92 2.02 0.64
C TYR A 80 -15.33 2.62 0.84
N HIS A 81 -16.19 2.02 1.67
CA HIS A 81 -17.63 2.30 1.71
C HIS A 81 -18.04 3.65 2.33
N SER A 82 -17.11 4.42 2.90
CA SER A 82 -17.40 5.71 3.55
C SER A 82 -17.33 6.92 2.61
N TYR A 83 -17.19 6.73 1.30
CA TYR A 83 -16.88 7.81 0.36
C TYR A 83 -17.97 8.00 -0.70
N SER A 84 -18.16 9.25 -1.13
CA SER A 84 -19.17 9.69 -2.10
C SER A 84 -18.77 9.50 -3.57
N LEU A 85 -17.55 9.03 -3.83
CA LEU A 85 -16.99 8.79 -5.17
C LEU A 85 -17.22 7.36 -5.62
N ASP A 86 -17.13 7.12 -6.94
CA ASP A 86 -17.07 5.76 -7.48
C ASP A 86 -15.83 5.02 -6.94
N LEU A 87 -15.97 3.72 -6.71
CA LEU A 87 -14.92 2.92 -6.09
C LEU A 87 -13.64 2.86 -6.94
N LEU A 88 -13.77 2.70 -8.26
CA LEU A 88 -12.61 2.58 -9.15
C LEU A 88 -11.87 3.92 -9.24
N ASP A 89 -12.61 5.02 -9.30
CA ASP A 89 -12.02 6.37 -9.26
C ASP A 89 -11.23 6.58 -7.96
N LYS A 90 -11.77 6.15 -6.82
CA LYS A 90 -11.11 6.27 -5.52
C LYS A 90 -9.83 5.44 -5.43
N ILE A 91 -9.86 4.18 -5.88
CA ILE A 91 -8.65 3.34 -5.93
C ILE A 91 -7.61 3.97 -6.87
N GLY A 92 -8.06 4.54 -8.00
CA GLY A 92 -7.20 5.26 -8.94
C GLY A 92 -6.54 6.51 -8.34
N GLU A 93 -7.28 7.28 -7.54
CA GLU A 93 -6.73 8.43 -6.80
C GLU A 93 -5.69 8.01 -5.77
N GLU A 94 -5.96 6.94 -5.01
CA GLU A 94 -5.02 6.40 -4.03
C GLU A 94 -3.70 5.96 -4.68
N ILE A 95 -3.78 5.25 -5.82
CA ILE A 95 -2.59 4.88 -6.61
C ILE A 95 -1.79 6.13 -6.99
N ARG A 96 -2.46 7.17 -7.50
CA ARG A 96 -1.79 8.41 -7.93
C ARG A 96 -1.12 9.13 -6.76
N ASN A 97 -1.81 9.24 -5.63
CA ASN A 97 -1.26 9.88 -4.44
C ASN A 97 -0.02 9.14 -3.92
N LEU A 98 -0.07 7.80 -3.86
CA LEU A 98 1.08 6.99 -3.48
C LEU A 98 2.25 7.12 -4.46
N GLN A 99 1.98 7.28 -5.76
CA GLN A 99 3.02 7.52 -6.77
C GLN A 99 3.72 8.86 -6.57
N ILE A 100 2.96 9.92 -6.27
CA ILE A 100 3.53 11.24 -5.96
C ILE A 100 4.45 11.15 -4.74
N ILE A 101 3.96 10.56 -3.65
CA ILE A 101 4.77 10.38 -2.43
C ILE A 101 6.03 9.56 -2.74
N LEU A 102 5.91 8.48 -3.51
CA LEU A 102 7.08 7.67 -3.91
C LEU A 102 8.10 8.48 -4.72
N GLU A 103 7.66 9.34 -5.62
CA GLU A 103 8.54 10.23 -6.38
C GLU A 103 9.27 11.20 -5.45
N ASP A 104 8.56 11.82 -4.51
CA ASP A 104 9.14 12.75 -3.53
C ASP A 104 10.21 12.06 -2.65
N ILE A 105 9.89 10.89 -2.09
CA ILE A 105 10.85 10.10 -1.29
C ILE A 105 12.05 9.66 -2.14
N SER A 106 11.82 9.27 -3.39
CA SER A 106 12.89 8.87 -4.31
C SER A 106 13.83 10.04 -4.60
N GLU A 107 13.31 11.26 -4.72
CA GLU A 107 14.13 12.46 -4.92
C GLU A 107 15.03 12.72 -3.70
N VAL A 108 14.47 12.62 -2.49
CA VAL A 108 15.23 12.75 -1.23
C VAL A 108 16.33 11.70 -1.14
N TYR A 109 16.00 10.42 -1.40
CA TYR A 109 16.98 9.32 -1.36
C TYR A 109 18.13 9.53 -2.35
N ASN A 110 17.83 9.90 -3.61
CA ASN A 110 18.85 10.04 -4.64
C ASN A 110 19.76 11.27 -4.43
N ASN A 111 19.30 12.27 -3.67
CA ASN A 111 20.03 13.52 -3.42
C ASN A 111 20.39 13.71 -1.95
N PHE A 112 20.39 12.62 -1.17
CA PHE A 112 20.44 12.63 0.30
C PHE A 112 21.53 13.53 0.89
N ASP A 113 22.76 13.50 0.34
CA ASP A 113 23.88 14.30 0.85
C ASP A 113 23.78 15.80 0.55
N SER A 114 22.86 16.19 -0.33
CA SER A 114 22.79 17.54 -0.93
C SER A 114 21.48 18.29 -0.68
N ILE A 115 20.48 17.60 -0.10
CA ILE A 115 19.17 18.18 0.21
C ILE A 115 19.10 18.66 1.66
N ASP A 116 18.16 19.57 1.93
CA ASP A 116 17.93 20.11 3.28
C ASP A 116 17.57 19.02 4.28
N GLU A 117 18.08 19.14 5.50
CA GLU A 117 17.82 18.21 6.60
C GLU A 117 16.32 18.17 6.96
N ASP A 118 15.64 19.32 6.89
CA ASP A 118 14.20 19.39 7.15
C ASP A 118 13.39 18.53 6.16
N LEU A 119 13.82 18.48 4.89
CA LEU A 119 13.19 17.66 3.86
C LEU A 119 13.43 16.16 4.08
N LYS A 120 14.61 15.78 4.60
CA LYS A 120 14.87 14.39 4.99
C LYS A 120 13.98 13.95 6.12
N ILE A 121 13.88 14.78 7.16
CA ILE A 121 13.02 14.52 8.33
C ILE A 121 11.55 14.41 7.90
N GLU A 122 11.07 15.28 7.01
CA GLU A 122 9.71 15.20 6.47
C GLU A 122 9.46 13.89 5.70
N ALA A 123 10.40 13.48 4.87
CA ALA A 123 10.34 12.23 4.13
C ALA A 123 10.28 11.00 5.06
N MET A 124 11.15 10.94 6.07
CA MET A 124 11.18 9.88 7.07
C MET A 124 9.88 9.83 7.88
N ASN A 125 9.40 10.98 8.37
CA ASN A 125 8.13 11.07 9.10
C ASN A 125 6.94 10.61 8.26
N THR A 126 6.95 10.92 6.96
CA THR A 126 5.92 10.44 6.03
C THR A 126 5.91 8.92 5.93
N ILE A 127 7.09 8.29 5.82
CA ILE A 127 7.24 6.83 5.79
C ILE A 127 6.71 6.20 7.09
N GLU A 128 7.13 6.70 8.26
CA GLU A 128 6.68 6.20 9.56
C GLU A 128 5.17 6.33 9.74
N THR A 129 4.62 7.46 9.31
CA THR A 129 3.18 7.72 9.36
C THR A 129 2.42 6.70 8.52
N ILE A 130 2.87 6.45 7.28
CA ILE A 130 2.26 5.46 6.39
C ILE A 130 2.35 4.04 6.97
N ALA A 131 3.52 3.64 7.45
CA ALA A 131 3.71 2.34 8.09
C ALA A 131 2.75 2.16 9.28
N THR A 132 2.64 3.18 10.13
CA THR A 132 1.76 3.17 11.30
C THR A 132 0.29 3.03 10.92
N TYR A 133 -0.17 3.79 9.92
CA TYR A 133 -1.54 3.67 9.43
C TYR A 133 -1.81 2.29 8.84
N ASN A 134 -0.88 1.75 8.04
CA ASN A 134 -1.03 0.43 7.44
C ASN A 134 -1.17 -0.69 8.49
N LEU A 135 -0.31 -0.71 9.53
CA LEU A 135 -0.46 -1.69 10.62
C LEU A 135 -1.78 -1.53 11.36
N ARG A 136 -2.18 -0.29 11.66
CA ARG A 136 -3.43 -0.03 12.37
C ARG A 136 -4.64 -0.51 11.57
N ASP A 137 -4.65 -0.28 10.26
CA ASP A 137 -5.74 -0.72 9.39
C ASP A 137 -5.80 -2.24 9.25
N TYR A 138 -4.64 -2.90 9.21
CA TYR A 138 -4.55 -4.36 9.28
C TYR A 138 -5.11 -4.90 10.59
N GLU A 139 -4.69 -4.36 11.73
CA GLU A 139 -5.21 -4.76 13.04
C GLU A 139 -6.72 -4.56 13.15
N ASN A 140 -7.23 -3.42 12.67
CA ASN A 140 -8.66 -3.13 12.67
C ASN A 140 -9.42 -4.12 11.79
N THR A 141 -8.87 -4.46 10.63
CA THR A 141 -9.43 -5.44 9.71
C THR A 141 -9.54 -6.82 10.35
N ILE A 142 -8.47 -7.30 11.03
CA ILE A 142 -8.50 -8.55 11.79
C ILE A 142 -9.55 -8.48 12.89
N LYS A 143 -9.51 -7.43 13.72
CA LYS A 143 -10.45 -7.25 14.83
C LYS A 143 -11.89 -7.29 14.34
N ASN A 144 -12.22 -6.63 13.22
CA ASN A 144 -13.57 -6.62 12.66
C ASN A 144 -14.00 -7.97 12.09
N THR A 145 -13.07 -8.69 11.44
CA THR A 145 -13.33 -10.03 10.90
C THR A 145 -13.65 -11.04 12.00
N PHE A 146 -12.90 -11.02 13.11
CA PHE A 146 -13.04 -12.01 14.19
C PHE A 146 -13.96 -11.57 15.35
N LYS A 147 -14.28 -10.28 15.51
CA LYS A 147 -15.30 -9.83 16.47
C LYS A 147 -16.72 -10.23 16.07
N GLY A 148 -16.97 -10.59 14.81
CA GLY A 148 -18.24 -11.13 14.35
C GLY A 148 -18.38 -12.65 14.53
N SER A 149 -17.43 -13.31 15.22
CA SER A 149 -17.36 -14.77 15.36
C SER A 149 -17.60 -15.30 16.78
N LEU A 150 -18.24 -14.51 17.65
CA LEU A 150 -18.66 -14.92 19.00
C LEU A 150 -20.17 -14.72 19.19
#